data_AF-A0AAW0J2W5-F1
#
_entry.id   AF-A0AAW0J2W5-F1
#
_cell.length_a   1.000
_cell.length_b   1.000
_cell.length_c   1.000
_cell.angle_alpha   90.00
_cell.angle_beta   90.00
_cell.angle_gamma   90.00
#
_symmetry.space_group_name_H-M   'P 1'
#
loop_
_entity.id
_entity.type
_entity.pdbx_description
1 polymer ?
#
loop_
_entity_poly.entity_id
_entity_poly.type
_entity_poly.pdbx_seq_one_letter_code
_entity_poly.pdbx_strand_id
1 'polypeptide(L)'
;MYGVVSDVNELLKSVGELTRANSDAERSTWAGRNYQNVLGVSTSLFKKLLKVFAKSGTLREAVKVAETEVVQGGLLRDCLEVGSNDLKGLLQILKDLASPILG
;
A
#
# COMPACT_ATOMS: atom_id res chain seq x y z
N MET A 1 16.66 5.37 2.14
CA MET A 1 15.34 5.74 2.69
C MET A 1 14.54 6.66 1.77
N TYR A 2 15.14 7.61 1.04
CA TYR A 2 14.42 8.50 0.10
C TYR A 2 13.44 7.79 -0.84
N GLY A 3 13.85 6.65 -1.43
CA GLY A 3 12.96 5.87 -2.30
C GLY A 3 11.77 5.19 -1.60
N VAL A 4 11.86 4.91 -0.28
CA VAL A 4 10.72 4.37 0.51
C VAL A 4 9.72 5.50 0.78
N VAL A 5 10.22 6.67 1.18
CA VAL A 5 9.40 7.86 1.43
C VAL A 5 8.65 8.30 0.17
N SER A 6 9.30 8.24 -1.00
CA SER A 6 8.65 8.55 -2.28
C SER A 6 7.46 7.63 -2.55
N ASP A 7 7.63 6.31 -2.41
CA ASP A 7 6.56 5.35 -2.68
C ASP A 7 5.40 5.52 -1.68
N VAL A 8 5.71 5.77 -0.40
CA VAL A 8 4.69 6.06 0.62
C VAL A 8 3.90 7.32 0.27
N ASN A 9 4.56 8.39 -0.18
CA ASN A 9 3.88 9.61 -0.59
C ASN A 9 2.96 9.40 -1.79
N GLU A 10 3.37 8.57 -2.75
CA GLU A 10 2.53 8.24 -3.91
C GLU A 10 1.31 7.39 -3.55
N LEU A 11 1.46 6.44 -2.61
CA LEU A 11 0.33 5.70 -2.05
C LEU A 11 -0.63 6.61 -1.28
N LEU A 12 -0.11 7.54 -0.47
CA LEU A 12 -0.93 8.52 0.25
C LEU A 12 -1.71 9.43 -0.71
N LYS A 13 -1.09 9.86 -1.81
CA LYS A 13 -1.78 10.61 -2.87
C LYS A 13 -2.92 9.80 -3.47
N SER A 14 -2.64 8.54 -3.85
CA SER A 14 -3.61 7.64 -4.44
C SER A 14 -4.83 7.44 -3.53
N VAL A 15 -4.62 7.28 -2.23
CA VAL A 15 -5.72 7.19 -1.27
C VAL A 15 -6.47 8.51 -1.14
N GLY A 16 -5.77 9.63 -1.11
CA GLY A 16 -6.41 10.94 -1.08
C GLY A 16 -7.36 11.14 -2.26
N GLU A 17 -6.98 10.63 -3.44
CA GLU A 17 -7.85 10.62 -4.62
C GLU A 17 -9.03 9.66 -4.47
N LEU A 18 -8.81 8.41 -4.02
CA LEU A 18 -9.90 7.46 -3.80
C LEU A 18 -10.91 7.94 -2.73
N THR A 19 -10.43 8.58 -1.67
CA THR A 19 -11.29 9.07 -0.57
C THR A 19 -12.20 10.22 -1.01
N ARG A 20 -11.84 10.93 -2.09
CA ARG A 20 -12.69 11.97 -2.69
C ARG A 20 -13.80 11.41 -3.56
N ALA A 21 -13.76 10.13 -3.92
CA ALA A 21 -14.86 9.48 -4.60
C ALA A 21 -16.04 9.29 -3.62
N ASN A 22 -17.17 9.91 -3.96
CA ASN A 22 -18.37 10.00 -3.12
C ASN A 22 -19.36 8.86 -3.38
N SER A 23 -19.13 8.02 -4.39
CA SER A 23 -19.95 6.85 -4.69
C SER A 23 -19.10 5.62 -5.03
N ASP A 24 -19.72 4.45 -4.92
CA ASP A 24 -19.05 3.18 -5.26
C ASP A 24 -18.74 3.08 -6.76
N ALA A 25 -19.55 3.70 -7.61
CA ALA A 25 -19.28 3.80 -9.05
C ALA A 25 -18.04 4.66 -9.36
N GLU A 26 -17.87 5.79 -8.65
CA GLU A 26 -16.67 6.63 -8.77
C GLU A 26 -15.43 5.90 -8.25
N ARG A 27 -15.55 5.16 -7.14
CA ARG A 27 -14.47 4.34 -6.58
C ARG A 27 -14.05 3.23 -7.54
N SER A 28 -15.02 2.52 -8.12
CA SER A 28 -14.77 1.47 -9.11
C SER A 28 -14.10 2.04 -10.37
N THR A 29 -14.57 3.19 -10.86
CA THR A 29 -13.95 3.89 -12.00
C THR A 29 -12.52 4.32 -11.69
N TRP A 30 -12.27 4.85 -10.49
CA TRP A 30 -10.94 5.20 -10.03
C TRP A 30 -10.04 3.97 -9.93
N ALA A 31 -10.54 2.87 -9.36
CA ALA A 31 -9.81 1.62 -9.25
C ALA A 31 -9.38 1.09 -10.62
N GLY A 32 -10.31 1.02 -11.58
CA GLY A 32 -10.01 0.56 -12.94
C GLY A 32 -8.94 1.39 -13.65
N ARG A 33 -8.82 2.69 -13.32
CA ARG A 33 -7.81 3.59 -13.90
C ARG A 33 -6.47 3.55 -13.18
N ASN A 34 -6.46 3.33 -11.86
CA ASN A 34 -5.27 3.55 -11.04
C ASN A 34 -4.67 2.27 -10.46
N TYR A 35 -5.37 1.13 -10.54
CA TYR A 35 -4.95 -0.13 -9.91
C TYR A 35 -3.53 -0.55 -10.28
N GLN A 36 -3.18 -0.52 -11.57
CA GLN A 36 -1.84 -0.91 -12.03
C GLN A 36 -0.75 0.00 -11.47
N ASN A 37 -1.01 1.30 -11.34
CA ASN A 37 -0.07 2.23 -10.72
C ASN A 37 0.11 1.90 -9.23
N VAL A 38 -0.99 1.78 -8.49
CA VAL A 38 -0.97 1.47 -7.05
C VAL A 38 -0.27 0.14 -6.76
N LEU A 39 -0.52 -0.89 -7.58
CA LEU A 39 0.15 -2.18 -7.48
C LEU A 39 1.66 -2.06 -7.74
N GLY A 40 2.06 -1.29 -8.76
CA GLY A 40 3.45 -1.02 -9.08
C GLY A 40 4.20 -0.33 -7.94
N VAL A 41 3.61 0.74 -7.38
CA VAL A 41 4.19 1.50 -6.27
C VAL A 41 4.28 0.64 -5.01
N SER A 42 3.24 -0.15 -4.71
CA SER A 42 3.23 -1.08 -3.57
C SER A 42 4.33 -2.14 -3.72
N THR A 43 4.48 -2.72 -4.91
CA THR A 43 5.56 -3.69 -5.21
C THR A 43 6.93 -3.06 -5.03
N SER A 44 7.12 -1.83 -5.51
CA SER A 44 8.37 -1.08 -5.33
C SER A 44 8.68 -0.86 -3.84
N LEU A 45 7.66 -0.46 -3.06
CA LEU A 45 7.79 -0.20 -1.63
C LEU A 45 8.24 -1.46 -0.89
N PHE A 46 7.54 -2.58 -1.07
CA PHE A 46 7.88 -3.84 -0.39
C PHE A 46 9.28 -4.32 -0.73
N LYS A 47 9.69 -4.26 -2.00
CA LYS A 47 11.07 -4.58 -2.42
C LYS A 47 12.11 -3.71 -1.71
N LYS A 48 11.83 -2.42 -1.51
CA LYS A 48 12.74 -1.51 -0.80
C LYS A 48 12.74 -1.79 0.71
N LEU A 49 11.59 -2.05 1.33
CA LEU A 49 11.48 -2.42 2.74
C LEU A 49 12.22 -3.73 3.04
N LEU A 50 12.11 -4.74 2.17
CA LEU A 50 12.88 -5.97 2.28
C LEU A 50 14.39 -5.72 2.28
N LYS A 51 14.88 -4.75 1.49
CA LYS A 51 16.30 -4.35 1.51
C LYS A 51 16.67 -3.63 2.82
N VAL A 52 15.80 -2.74 3.32
CA VAL A 52 16.02 -2.03 4.60
C VAL A 52 16.12 -3.04 5.75
N PHE A 53 15.21 -4.01 5.80
CA PHE A 53 15.18 -5.02 6.86
C PHE A 53 16.01 -6.27 6.54
N ALA A 54 16.94 -6.22 5.59
CA ALA A 54 17.71 -7.39 5.15
C ALA A 54 18.42 -8.13 6.30
N LYS A 55 18.81 -7.41 7.37
CA LYS A 55 19.48 -7.96 8.56
C LYS A 55 18.56 -8.23 9.75
N SER A 56 17.27 -7.89 9.66
CA SER A 56 16.31 -8.07 10.74
C SER A 56 15.37 -9.23 10.40
N GLY A 57 15.67 -10.43 10.90
CA GLY A 57 14.95 -11.66 10.54
C GLY A 57 13.43 -11.54 10.72
N THR A 58 12.97 -11.19 11.92
CA THR A 58 11.54 -11.06 12.23
C THR A 58 10.85 -9.99 11.39
N LEU A 59 11.44 -8.80 11.25
CA LEU A 59 10.83 -7.71 10.48
C LEU A 59 10.82 -8.01 8.98
N ARG A 60 11.87 -8.67 8.47
CA ARG A 60 11.94 -9.09 7.07
C ARG A 60 10.83 -10.10 6.76
N GLU A 61 10.59 -11.07 7.62
CA GLU A 61 9.51 -12.04 7.42
C GLU A 61 8.14 -11.37 7.50
N ALA A 62 7.91 -10.44 8.43
CA ALA A 62 6.68 -9.65 8.48
C ALA A 62 6.43 -8.88 7.17
N VAL A 63 7.49 -8.26 6.60
CA VAL A 63 7.40 -7.55 5.32
C VAL A 63 7.14 -8.50 4.15
N LYS A 64 7.71 -9.72 4.14
CA LYS A 64 7.40 -10.72 3.11
C LYS A 64 5.95 -11.18 3.16
N VAL A 65 5.43 -11.45 4.36
CA VAL A 65 4.01 -11.82 4.53
C VAL A 65 3.12 -10.70 4.01
N ALA A 66 3.41 -9.46 4.38
CA ALA A 66 2.66 -8.31 3.87
C ALA A 66 2.77 -8.14 2.34
N GLU A 67 3.96 -8.35 1.75
CA GLU A 67 4.13 -8.32 0.29
C GLU A 67 3.28 -9.39 -0.40
N THR A 68 3.33 -10.64 0.10
CA THR A 68 2.54 -11.74 -0.45
C THR A 68 1.07 -11.40 -0.41
N GLU A 69 0.55 -11.01 0.74
CA GLU A 69 -0.88 -10.68 0.90
C GLU A 69 -1.29 -9.51 -0.02
N VAL A 70 -0.58 -8.38 0.03
CA VAL A 70 -0.97 -7.13 -0.63
C VAL A 70 -0.75 -7.18 -2.15
N VAL A 71 0.35 -7.77 -2.62
CA VAL A 71 0.75 -7.76 -4.03
C VAL A 71 0.32 -9.04 -4.74
N GLN A 72 0.43 -10.20 -4.09
CA GLN A 72 0.17 -11.51 -4.72
C GLN A 72 -1.20 -12.08 -4.34
N GLY A 73 -1.68 -11.81 -3.13
CA GLY A 73 -2.90 -12.35 -2.54
C GLY A 73 -4.18 -11.60 -2.91
N GLY A 74 -4.09 -10.58 -3.76
CA GLY A 74 -5.26 -9.86 -4.24
C GLY A 74 -5.82 -8.83 -3.26
N LEU A 75 -5.28 -8.67 -2.06
CA LEU A 75 -5.80 -7.72 -1.04
C LEU A 75 -5.98 -6.29 -1.56
N LEU A 76 -5.08 -5.80 -2.42
CA LEU A 76 -5.22 -4.51 -3.09
C LEU A 76 -6.41 -4.48 -4.05
N ARG A 77 -6.61 -5.55 -4.82
CA ARG A 77 -7.75 -5.69 -5.73
C ARG A 77 -9.05 -5.78 -4.93
N ASP A 78 -9.06 -6.58 -3.88
CA ASP A 78 -10.21 -6.83 -3.04
C ASP A 78 -10.60 -5.55 -2.28
N CYS A 79 -9.66 -4.78 -1.75
CA CYS A 79 -9.95 -3.48 -1.13
C CYS A 79 -10.51 -2.45 -2.12
N LEU A 80 -10.18 -2.57 -3.40
CA LEU A 80 -10.70 -1.68 -4.45
C LEU A 80 -12.05 -2.15 -5.00
N GLU A 81 -12.37 -3.44 -4.89
CA GLU A 81 -13.69 -4.01 -5.22
C GLU A 81 -14.69 -3.87 -4.06
N VAL A 82 -14.25 -3.96 -2.79
CA VAL A 82 -15.13 -4.07 -1.61
C VAL A 82 -15.39 -2.71 -0.91
N GLY A 83 -14.54 -1.69 -1.08
CA GLY A 83 -14.85 -0.30 -0.73
C GLY A 83 -13.79 0.45 0.08
N SER A 84 -13.92 1.79 0.12
CA SER A 84 -12.90 2.72 0.62
C SER A 84 -12.49 2.56 2.09
N ASN A 85 -13.30 1.89 2.91
CA ASN A 85 -13.03 1.69 4.33
C ASN A 85 -11.91 0.67 4.58
N ASP A 86 -11.81 -0.37 3.76
CA ASP A 86 -10.78 -1.40 3.91
C ASP A 86 -9.41 -0.87 3.48
N LEU A 87 -9.36 -0.07 2.40
CA LEU A 87 -8.12 0.61 1.99
C LEU A 87 -7.63 1.59 3.06
N LYS A 88 -8.54 2.25 3.78
CA LYS A 88 -8.20 3.16 4.88
C LYS A 88 -7.56 2.41 6.05
N GLY A 89 -8.07 1.21 6.37
CA GLY A 89 -7.46 0.33 7.38
C GLY A 89 -6.06 -0.13 6.97
N LEU A 90 -5.89 -0.55 5.72
CA LEU A 90 -4.59 -0.98 5.17
C LEU A 90 -3.53 0.12 5.24
N LEU A 91 -3.93 1.36 4.96
CA LEU A 91 -3.05 2.52 5.10
C LEU A 91 -2.64 2.84 6.53
N GLN A 92 -3.54 2.66 7.49
CA GLN A 92 -3.21 2.86 8.91
C GLN A 92 -2.16 1.85 9.34
N ILE A 93 -2.31 0.59 8.94
CA ILE A 93 -1.31 -0.46 9.18
C ILE A 93 0.04 -0.08 8.56
N LEU A 94 0.05 0.40 7.31
CA LEU A 94 1.29 0.84 6.66
C LEU A 94 1.94 2.05 7.37
N LYS A 95 1.14 3.00 7.86
CA LYS A 95 1.64 4.13 8.66
C LYS A 95 2.25 3.67 9.98
N ASP A 96 1.59 2.78 10.68
CA ASP A 96 2.06 2.26 11.96
C ASP A 96 3.37 1.48 11.79
N LEU A 97 3.50 0.70 10.70
CA LEU A 97 4.74 0.00 10.34
C LEU A 97 5.88 0.92 9.90
N ALA A 98 5.56 2.06 9.28
CA ALA A 98 6.55 3.04 8.86
C ALA A 98 6.94 4.02 9.99
N SER A 99 6.14 4.13 11.05
CA SER A 99 6.37 5.02 12.19
C SER A 99 7.76 4.87 12.84
N PRO A 100 8.35 3.67 13.00
CA PRO A 100 9.69 3.52 13.59
C PRO A 100 10.83 3.91 12.65
N ILE A 101 10.54 4.13 11.36
CA ILE A 101 11.53 4.44 10.30
C ILE A 101 11.53 5.94 9.98
N LEU A 102 10.45 6.65 10.32
CA LEU A 102 10.24 8.09 10.05
C LEU A 102 10.50 8.99 11.27
N GLY A 103 10.82 8.39 12.43
CA GLY A 103 11.29 9.08 13.63
C GLY A 103 12.80 9.25 13.66
#